data_AF-A0A838H9M8-F1
#
_entry.id   AF-A0A838H9M8-F1
#
_cell.length_a   1.000
_cell.length_b   1.000
_cell.length_c   1.000
_cell.angle_alpha   90.00
_cell.angle_beta   90.00
_cell.angle_gamma   90.00
#
_symmetry.space_group_name_H-M   'P 1'
#
loop_
_entity.id
_entity.type
_entity.pdbx_description
1 polymer ?
#
loop_
_entity_poly.entity_id
_entity_poly.type
_entity_poly.pdbx_seq_one_letter_code
_entity_poly.pdbx_strand_id
1 'polypeptide(L)'
;MDAALTSASESHLLRDLLSDRTVAVFVLPGVARSTVARQVAAVKRAGGLAPVVAQLPADLVDPSKKTYVDSVATSSLKGGSDLGVPQRADSYERIGAVFARAYVGTGNSTMIDTKAREIDAELQGAKLVQLADTPVRRGALVIVLAARGPTEGRYATAYRVIEGSLVSALAARSDGAVLVAPRPTGAARITAGWPPGVRKGVPLATVNIAAGAGSRLAALYALVAAANGHPGDYGVLGGRVRLPPGLSGTGS
;
A
#
# COMPACT_ATOMS: atom_id res chain seq x y z
N MET A 1 -14.39 -14.58 -26.47
CA MET A 1 -15.48 -13.61 -26.20
C MET A 1 -15.58 -13.23 -24.73
N ASP A 2 -15.43 -14.15 -23.77
CA ASP A 2 -15.48 -13.85 -22.33
C ASP A 2 -14.48 -12.80 -21.82
N ALA A 3 -13.23 -12.85 -22.27
CA ALA A 3 -12.21 -11.87 -21.83
C ALA A 3 -12.55 -10.43 -22.25
N ALA A 4 -13.18 -10.26 -23.42
CA ALA A 4 -13.56 -8.95 -23.95
C ALA A 4 -14.78 -8.37 -23.22
N LEU A 5 -15.80 -9.20 -22.95
CA LEU A 5 -16.97 -8.82 -22.14
C LEU A 5 -16.57 -8.49 -20.69
N THR A 6 -15.68 -9.29 -20.09
CA THR A 6 -15.14 -9.02 -18.75
C THR A 6 -14.37 -7.71 -18.73
N SER A 7 -13.56 -7.43 -19.75
CA SER A 7 -12.79 -6.18 -19.84
C SER A 7 -13.66 -4.93 -20.08
N ALA A 8 -14.77 -5.06 -20.80
CA ALA A 8 -15.70 -3.95 -21.06
C ALA A 8 -16.51 -3.61 -19.80
N SER A 9 -17.03 -4.61 -19.09
CA SER A 9 -17.71 -4.42 -17.81
C SER A 9 -16.76 -3.89 -16.72
N GLU A 10 -15.51 -4.38 -16.67
CA GLU A 10 -14.46 -3.83 -15.79
C GLU A 10 -14.19 -2.35 -16.08
N SER A 11 -14.13 -1.97 -17.35
CA SER A 11 -13.86 -0.58 -17.75
C SER A 11 -14.99 0.37 -17.38
N HIS A 12 -16.25 -0.10 -17.37
CA HIS A 12 -17.39 0.70 -16.94
C HIS A 12 -17.47 0.83 -15.42
N LEU A 13 -17.15 -0.24 -14.67
CA LEU A 13 -17.14 -0.23 -13.21
C LEU A 13 -16.01 0.61 -12.62
N LEU A 14 -14.86 0.66 -13.30
CA LEU A 14 -13.71 1.45 -12.85
C LEU A 14 -13.81 2.92 -13.19
N ARG A 15 -14.60 3.30 -14.20
CA ARG A 15 -14.59 4.66 -14.73
C ARG A 15 -14.86 5.66 -13.60
N ASP A 16 -13.98 6.65 -13.51
CA ASP A 16 -14.04 7.77 -12.58
C ASP A 16 -13.99 7.43 -11.07
N LEU A 17 -13.70 6.17 -10.72
CA LEU A 17 -13.61 5.71 -9.33
C LEU A 17 -12.50 6.44 -8.53
N LEU A 18 -11.44 6.85 -9.22
CA LEU A 18 -10.29 7.56 -8.66
C LEU A 18 -10.06 8.92 -9.34
N SER A 19 -11.09 9.50 -9.96
CA SER A 19 -11.00 10.81 -10.61
C SER A 19 -10.33 11.84 -9.70
N ASP A 20 -9.32 12.52 -10.25
CA ASP A 20 -8.53 13.55 -9.56
C ASP A 20 -7.81 13.09 -8.28
N ARG A 21 -7.63 11.77 -8.08
CA ARG A 21 -6.88 11.23 -6.94
C ARG A 21 -5.48 10.78 -7.37
N THR A 22 -4.49 11.15 -6.57
CA THR A 22 -3.13 10.60 -6.68
C THR A 22 -2.96 9.37 -5.79
N VAL A 23 -2.30 8.35 -6.30
CA VAL A 23 -2.06 7.06 -5.64
C VAL A 23 -0.57 6.79 -5.56
N ALA A 24 -0.04 6.59 -4.37
CA ALA A 24 1.30 6.07 -4.16
C ALA A 24 1.25 4.54 -4.12
N VAL A 25 2.00 3.89 -5.00
CA VAL A 25 2.11 2.44 -5.06
C VAL A 25 3.44 2.01 -4.46
N PHE A 26 3.40 1.37 -3.30
CA PHE A 26 4.56 0.78 -2.64
C PHE A 26 4.60 -0.71 -2.94
N VAL A 27 5.77 -1.20 -3.33
CA VAL A 27 5.97 -2.58 -3.76
C VAL A 27 6.95 -3.24 -2.82
N LEU A 28 6.46 -4.15 -1.98
CA LEU A 28 7.30 -4.94 -1.10
C LEU A 28 8.10 -6.00 -1.88
N PRO A 29 9.18 -6.54 -1.29
CA PRO A 29 10.01 -7.55 -1.94
C PRO A 29 9.21 -8.75 -2.45
N GLY A 30 9.64 -9.29 -3.60
CA GLY A 30 9.07 -10.51 -4.19
C GLY A 30 7.82 -10.29 -5.05
N VAL A 31 7.29 -9.06 -5.17
CA VAL A 31 6.17 -8.78 -6.07
C VAL A 31 6.65 -8.76 -7.51
N ALA A 32 6.00 -9.54 -8.37
CA ALA A 32 6.32 -9.59 -9.79
C ALA A 32 6.05 -8.24 -10.49
N ARG A 33 6.97 -7.79 -11.34
CA ARG A 33 6.83 -6.53 -12.14
C ARG A 33 5.52 -6.48 -12.93
N SER A 34 5.06 -7.62 -13.45
CA SER A 34 3.78 -7.68 -14.18
C SER A 34 2.57 -7.37 -13.29
N THR A 35 2.62 -7.70 -12.00
CA THR A 35 1.58 -7.35 -11.02
C THR A 35 1.57 -5.85 -10.75
N VAL A 36 2.76 -5.24 -10.57
CA VAL A 36 2.91 -3.79 -10.40
C VAL A 36 2.34 -3.05 -11.62
N ALA A 37 2.76 -3.43 -12.83
CA ALA A 37 2.30 -2.80 -14.07
C ALA A 37 0.77 -2.90 -14.25
N ARG A 38 0.18 -4.07 -13.96
CA ARG A 38 -1.28 -4.26 -14.00
C ARG A 38 -2.01 -3.40 -12.97
N GLN A 39 -1.45 -3.23 -11.77
CA GLN A 39 -2.09 -2.40 -10.75
C GLN A 39 -2.02 -0.91 -11.11
N VAL A 40 -0.87 -0.43 -11.58
CA VAL A 40 -0.72 0.96 -12.06
C VAL A 40 -1.65 1.24 -13.24
N ALA A 41 -1.78 0.29 -14.18
CA ALA A 41 -2.74 0.41 -15.28
C ALA A 41 -4.19 0.44 -14.80
N ALA A 42 -4.53 -0.31 -13.74
CA ALA A 42 -5.86 -0.27 -13.15
C ALA A 42 -6.16 1.10 -12.50
N VAL A 43 -5.20 1.69 -11.79
CA VAL A 43 -5.34 3.05 -11.24
C VAL A 43 -5.61 4.07 -12.35
N LYS A 44 -4.83 4.01 -13.45
CA LYS A 44 -5.00 4.92 -14.60
C LYS A 44 -6.37 4.75 -15.27
N ARG A 45 -6.83 3.51 -15.48
CA ARG A 45 -8.16 3.24 -16.04
C ARG A 45 -9.29 3.70 -15.13
N ALA A 46 -9.03 3.79 -13.82
CA ALA A 46 -9.99 4.29 -12.85
C ALA A 46 -10.04 5.84 -12.77
N GLY A 47 -9.31 6.56 -13.63
CA GLY A 47 -9.24 8.03 -13.61
C GLY A 47 -8.22 8.60 -12.62
N GLY A 48 -7.46 7.73 -11.92
CA GLY A 48 -6.45 8.15 -10.96
C GLY A 48 -5.06 8.34 -11.58
N LEU A 49 -4.20 9.05 -10.86
CA LEU A 49 -2.79 9.23 -11.18
C LEU A 49 -1.93 8.41 -10.22
N ALA A 50 -0.86 7.78 -10.71
CA ALA A 50 0.11 7.08 -9.86
C ALA A 50 1.47 7.78 -9.91
N PRO A 51 1.63 8.97 -9.29
CA PRO A 51 2.86 9.77 -9.40
C PRO A 51 4.04 9.14 -8.65
N VAL A 52 3.77 8.21 -7.72
CA VAL A 52 4.79 7.47 -6.97
C VAL A 52 4.58 5.98 -7.20
N VAL A 53 5.61 5.33 -7.75
CA VAL A 53 5.73 3.87 -7.76
C VAL A 53 7.08 3.52 -7.15
N ALA A 54 7.06 3.09 -5.90
CA ALA A 54 8.23 2.86 -5.06
C ALA A 54 8.44 1.37 -4.81
N GLN A 55 9.56 0.83 -5.28
CA GLN A 55 10.04 -0.51 -4.94
C GLN A 55 10.85 -0.45 -3.65
N LEU A 56 10.44 -1.28 -2.69
CA LEU A 56 11.07 -1.39 -1.39
C LEU A 56 11.97 -2.64 -1.39
N PRO A 57 13.27 -2.50 -1.17
CA PRO A 57 14.23 -3.60 -1.22
C PRO A 57 14.12 -4.52 0.00
N ALA A 58 14.64 -5.74 -0.13
CA ALA A 58 14.61 -6.75 0.92
C ALA A 58 15.26 -6.27 2.23
N ASP A 59 16.34 -5.49 2.13
CA ASP A 59 17.06 -4.93 3.27
C ASP A 59 16.17 -4.04 4.15
N LEU A 60 15.14 -3.39 3.60
CA LEU A 60 14.21 -2.57 4.38
C LEU A 60 13.36 -3.41 5.34
N VAL A 61 13.03 -4.65 4.96
CA VAL A 61 12.15 -5.53 5.73
C VAL A 61 12.92 -6.64 6.46
N ASP A 62 14.25 -6.68 6.33
CA ASP A 62 15.11 -7.65 6.99
C ASP A 62 15.33 -7.28 8.47
N PRO A 63 14.89 -8.11 9.43
CA PRO A 63 15.13 -7.88 10.85
C PRO A 63 16.61 -7.71 11.22
N SER A 64 17.54 -8.32 10.48
CA SER A 64 18.98 -8.21 10.70
C SER A 64 19.53 -6.81 10.38
N LYS A 65 18.81 -6.05 9.55
CA LYS A 65 19.16 -4.68 9.12
C LYS A 65 18.47 -3.61 9.96
N LYS A 66 17.78 -3.97 11.06
CA LYS A 66 17.02 -3.03 11.90
C LYS A 66 17.84 -1.81 12.32
N THR A 67 19.07 -1.98 12.79
CA THR A 67 19.93 -0.87 13.23
C THR A 67 20.28 0.08 12.08
N TYR A 68 20.49 -0.46 10.89
CA TYR A 68 20.76 0.34 9.69
C TYR A 68 19.52 1.17 9.31
N VAL A 69 18.36 0.52 9.21
CA VAL A 69 17.08 1.18 8.92
C VAL A 69 16.77 2.26 9.96
N ASP A 70 17.02 2.00 11.24
CA ASP A 70 16.81 2.95 12.32
C ASP A 70 17.74 4.17 12.25
N SER A 71 19.01 3.95 11.86
CA SER A 71 19.98 5.02 11.66
C SER A 71 19.55 5.95 10.52
N VAL A 72 19.11 5.38 9.38
CA VAL A 72 18.61 6.16 8.25
C VAL A 72 17.35 6.93 8.65
N ALA A 73 16.39 6.26 9.29
CA ALA A 73 15.18 6.93 9.76
C ALA A 73 15.50 8.10 10.69
N THR A 74 16.39 7.90 11.67
CA THR A 74 16.79 8.94 12.62
C THR A 74 17.49 10.10 11.94
N SER A 75 18.33 9.82 10.94
CA SER A 75 19.02 10.84 10.15
C SER A 75 18.03 11.68 9.33
N SER A 76 17.09 11.04 8.63
CA SER A 76 16.01 11.72 7.88
C SER A 76 15.06 12.53 8.75
N LEU A 77 14.89 12.11 10.01
CA LEU A 77 14.07 12.80 11.01
C LEU A 77 14.75 14.07 11.56
N LYS A 78 16.08 14.23 11.43
CA LYS A 78 16.77 15.44 11.89
C LYS A 78 16.28 16.65 11.09
N GLY A 79 15.68 17.61 11.81
CA GLY A 79 15.14 18.85 11.25
C GLY A 79 13.69 18.79 10.74
N GLY A 80 12.92 17.73 11.03
CA GLY A 80 11.50 17.63 10.66
C GLY A 80 10.58 17.43 11.87
N SER A 81 9.96 18.50 12.37
CA SER A 81 8.95 18.43 13.45
C SER A 81 7.56 18.01 12.96
N ASP A 82 7.32 18.03 11.64
CA ASP A 82 6.05 17.71 10.96
C ASP A 82 5.84 16.20 10.67
N LEU A 83 6.81 15.38 11.09
CA LEU A 83 6.87 13.94 10.81
C LEU A 83 5.92 13.12 11.68
N GLY A 84 5.32 13.71 12.73
CA GLY A 84 4.22 13.11 13.51
C GLY A 84 4.51 11.68 13.95
N VAL A 85 5.79 11.38 14.18
CA VAL A 85 6.27 10.09 14.65
C VAL A 85 5.89 9.99 16.13
N PRO A 86 5.15 8.96 16.55
CA PRO A 86 4.83 8.80 17.95
C PRO A 86 6.10 8.69 18.80
N GLN A 87 6.10 9.25 20.01
CA GLN A 87 7.28 9.28 20.89
C GLN A 87 7.85 7.89 21.21
N ARG A 88 7.04 6.82 21.10
CA ARG A 88 7.43 5.43 21.32
C ARG A 88 7.46 4.59 20.03
N ALA A 89 7.64 5.24 18.88
CA ALA A 89 7.67 4.54 17.61
C ALA A 89 8.86 3.58 17.53
N ASP A 90 8.60 2.35 17.09
CA ASP A 90 9.68 1.42 16.75
C ASP A 90 10.41 1.85 15.47
N SER A 91 11.58 1.27 15.20
CA SER A 91 12.41 1.60 14.02
C SER A 91 11.66 1.56 12.68
N TYR A 92 10.70 0.64 12.54
CA TYR A 92 9.96 0.43 11.30
C TYR A 92 8.74 1.36 11.19
N GLU A 93 8.14 1.73 12.32
CA GLU A 93 7.20 2.83 12.36
C GLU A 93 7.88 4.18 12.04
N ARG A 94 9.12 4.38 12.52
CA ARG A 94 9.92 5.56 12.21
C ARG A 94 10.24 5.65 10.72
N ILE A 95 10.83 4.60 10.13
CA ILE A 95 11.13 4.62 8.70
C ILE A 95 9.84 4.74 7.87
N GLY A 96 8.75 4.08 8.28
CA GLY A 96 7.47 4.19 7.59
C GLY A 96 6.90 5.61 7.60
N ALA A 97 7.10 6.38 8.68
CA ALA A 97 6.74 7.79 8.73
C ALA A 97 7.64 8.65 7.83
N VAL A 98 8.92 8.31 7.71
CA VAL A 98 9.86 8.95 6.77
C VAL A 98 9.41 8.71 5.32
N PHE A 99 9.06 7.46 4.96
CA PHE A 99 8.45 7.14 3.67
C PHE A 99 7.16 7.92 3.41
N ALA A 100 6.28 7.97 4.41
CA ALA A 100 5.04 8.69 4.31
C ALA A 100 5.27 10.19 4.07
N ARG A 101 6.26 10.81 4.74
CA ARG A 101 6.58 12.22 4.50
C ARG A 101 7.14 12.50 3.13
N ALA A 102 7.94 11.59 2.60
CA ALA A 102 8.50 11.73 1.26
C ALA A 102 7.40 11.64 0.20
N TYR A 103 6.50 10.66 0.31
CA TYR A 103 5.70 10.22 -0.83
C TYR A 103 4.18 10.24 -0.63
N VAL A 104 3.70 10.42 0.60
CA VAL A 104 2.27 10.37 0.94
C VAL A 104 1.79 11.75 1.38
N GLY A 105 0.64 12.15 0.86
CA GLY A 105 -0.05 13.39 1.21
C GLY A 105 -1.53 13.14 1.46
N THR A 106 -2.29 14.21 1.57
CA THR A 106 -3.75 14.18 1.73
C THR A 106 -4.41 15.12 0.72
N GLY A 107 -5.69 14.87 0.43
CA GLY A 107 -6.46 15.63 -0.55
C GLY A 107 -6.13 15.26 -2.00
N ASN A 108 -6.51 16.08 -2.97
CA ASN A 108 -6.52 15.62 -4.37
C ASN A 108 -5.14 15.64 -5.04
N SER A 109 -4.19 16.45 -4.55
CA SER A 109 -2.84 16.48 -5.10
C SER A 109 -1.90 17.33 -4.24
N THR A 110 -1.05 16.68 -3.44
CA THR A 110 0.04 17.35 -2.72
C THR A 110 1.32 17.37 -3.56
N MET A 111 1.98 18.52 -3.69
CA MET A 111 3.29 18.64 -4.36
C MET A 111 4.44 18.12 -3.49
N ILE A 112 5.51 17.64 -4.12
CA ILE A 112 6.75 17.28 -3.44
C ILE A 112 7.53 18.55 -3.05
N ASP A 113 7.49 18.90 -1.77
CA ASP A 113 8.27 20.00 -1.18
C ASP A 113 9.77 19.69 -1.06
N THR A 114 10.57 20.71 -0.72
CA THR A 114 12.04 20.58 -0.56
C THR A 114 12.42 19.51 0.46
N LYS A 115 11.72 19.45 1.61
CA LYS A 115 12.04 18.47 2.66
C LYS A 115 11.74 17.03 2.21
N ALA A 116 10.66 16.81 1.46
CA ALA A 116 10.39 15.51 0.86
C ALA A 116 11.45 15.10 -0.18
N ARG A 117 12.01 16.04 -0.95
CA ARG A 117 13.14 15.76 -1.86
C ARG A 117 14.42 15.40 -1.12
N GLU A 118 14.71 16.09 -0.02
CA GLU A 118 15.86 15.74 0.83
C GLU A 118 15.72 14.33 1.42
N ILE A 119 14.54 14.01 1.95
CA ILE A 119 14.25 12.66 2.48
C ILE A 119 14.32 11.62 1.36
N ASP A 120 13.75 11.89 0.19
CA ASP A 120 13.83 11.00 -0.98
C ASP A 120 15.28 10.72 -1.38
N ALA A 121 16.11 11.77 -1.46
CA ALA A 121 17.53 11.62 -1.77
C ALA A 121 18.28 10.76 -0.74
N GLU A 122 17.97 10.92 0.55
CA GLU A 122 18.56 10.11 1.62
C GLU A 122 18.11 8.65 1.55
N LEU A 123 16.81 8.39 1.35
CA LEU A 123 16.27 7.04 1.21
C LEU A 123 16.86 6.31 -0.01
N GLN A 124 17.02 7.01 -1.14
CA GLN A 124 17.65 6.46 -2.34
C GLN A 124 19.16 6.25 -2.14
N GLY A 125 19.86 7.18 -1.50
CA GLY A 125 21.28 7.05 -1.16
C GLY A 125 21.56 5.88 -0.21
N ALA A 126 20.63 5.64 0.73
CA ALA A 126 20.62 4.47 1.61
C ALA A 126 20.11 3.19 0.93
N LYS A 127 19.73 3.25 -0.36
CA LYS A 127 19.17 2.11 -1.09
C LYS A 127 18.00 1.46 -0.35
N LEU A 128 17.18 2.25 0.35
CA LEU A 128 15.95 1.79 1.01
C LEU A 128 14.72 1.96 0.12
N VAL A 129 14.86 2.63 -1.02
CA VAL A 129 13.79 2.82 -2.00
C VAL A 129 14.37 2.91 -3.41
N GLN A 130 13.61 2.39 -4.37
CA GLN A 130 13.85 2.61 -5.79
C GLN A 130 12.56 3.12 -6.43
N LEU A 131 12.60 4.31 -7.01
CA LEU A 131 11.46 4.90 -7.70
C LEU A 131 11.48 4.51 -9.18
N ALA A 132 10.31 4.30 -9.76
CA ALA A 132 10.19 4.10 -11.20
C ALA A 132 10.51 5.38 -11.98
N ASP A 133 10.10 6.52 -11.44
CA ASP A 133 10.28 7.87 -12.00
C ASP A 133 10.46 8.88 -10.84
N THR A 134 11.00 10.07 -11.13
CA THR A 134 11.09 11.16 -10.13
C THR A 134 9.71 11.77 -9.87
N PRO A 135 9.15 11.65 -8.66
CA PRO A 135 7.80 12.13 -8.37
C PRO A 135 7.80 13.65 -8.19
N VAL A 136 6.82 14.30 -8.81
CA VAL A 136 6.52 15.73 -8.57
C VAL A 136 5.35 15.94 -7.60
N ARG A 137 4.56 14.90 -7.37
CA ARG A 137 3.38 14.88 -6.49
C ARG A 137 3.43 13.66 -5.57
N ARG A 138 2.86 13.79 -4.38
CA ARG A 138 2.63 12.68 -3.45
C ARG A 138 1.33 11.96 -3.78
N GLY A 139 1.24 10.70 -3.35
CA GLY A 139 -0.01 9.95 -3.36
C GLY A 139 -0.88 10.32 -2.17
N ALA A 140 -2.13 10.70 -2.44
CA ALA A 140 -3.15 10.90 -1.42
C ALA A 140 -3.71 9.58 -0.89
N LEU A 141 -3.75 8.60 -1.78
CA LEU A 141 -4.14 7.23 -1.51
C LEU A 141 -2.91 6.32 -1.59
N VAL A 142 -2.93 5.20 -0.86
CA VAL A 142 -1.81 4.27 -0.80
C VAL A 142 -2.24 2.87 -1.22
N ILE A 143 -1.50 2.28 -2.15
CA ILE A 143 -1.57 0.84 -2.44
C ILE A 143 -0.25 0.23 -2.02
N VAL A 144 -0.28 -0.74 -1.10
CA VAL A 144 0.88 -1.57 -0.79
C VAL A 144 0.68 -2.93 -1.41
N LEU A 145 1.59 -3.30 -2.32
CA LEU A 145 1.64 -4.63 -2.93
C LEU A 145 2.60 -5.49 -2.13
N ALA A 146 2.09 -6.58 -1.57
CA ALA A 146 2.89 -7.58 -0.87
C ALA A 146 3.01 -8.85 -1.71
N ALA A 147 4.14 -9.54 -1.59
CA ALA A 147 4.27 -10.91 -2.03
C ALA A 147 3.88 -11.86 -0.90
N ARG A 148 3.96 -13.17 -1.16
CA ARG A 148 3.92 -14.14 -0.08
C ARG A 148 5.23 -14.04 0.70
N GLY A 149 5.16 -13.49 1.90
CA GLY A 149 6.30 -13.44 2.82
C GLY A 149 6.73 -14.84 3.29
N PRO A 150 7.89 -14.94 3.94
CA PRO A 150 8.37 -16.19 4.53
C PRO A 150 7.36 -16.73 5.54
N THR A 151 6.93 -17.99 5.36
CA THR A 151 5.98 -18.66 6.26
C THR A 151 6.65 -19.46 7.35
N GLU A 152 7.97 -19.69 7.23
CA GLU A 152 8.76 -20.52 8.13
C GLU A 152 10.11 -19.86 8.41
N GLY A 153 10.78 -20.31 9.48
CA GLY A 153 12.08 -19.81 9.91
C GLY A 153 12.01 -18.78 11.04
N ARG A 154 13.17 -18.55 11.68
CA ARG A 154 13.33 -17.75 12.90
C ARG A 154 12.76 -16.32 12.79
N TYR A 155 12.73 -15.77 11.58
CA TYR A 155 12.34 -14.39 11.32
C TYR A 155 10.97 -14.21 10.68
N ALA A 156 10.24 -15.28 10.35
CA ALA A 156 8.95 -15.19 9.63
C ALA A 156 7.95 -14.24 10.31
N THR A 157 7.81 -14.33 11.63
CA THR A 157 6.95 -13.42 12.40
C THR A 157 7.45 -11.98 12.36
N ALA A 158 8.77 -11.77 12.47
CA ALA A 158 9.37 -10.44 12.46
C ALA A 158 9.15 -9.74 11.12
N TYR A 159 9.32 -10.44 9.98
CA TYR A 159 9.01 -9.89 8.65
C TYR A 159 7.57 -9.35 8.57
N ARG A 160 6.60 -10.12 9.06
CA ARG A 160 5.17 -9.70 9.04
C ARG A 160 4.89 -8.51 9.95
N VAL A 161 5.56 -8.43 11.10
CA VAL A 161 5.50 -7.26 11.99
C VAL A 161 6.04 -6.02 11.29
N ILE A 162 7.18 -6.14 10.62
CA ILE A 162 7.83 -5.04 9.92
C ILE A 162 6.96 -4.51 8.78
N GLU A 163 6.43 -5.42 7.94
CA GLU A 163 5.49 -5.06 6.87
C GLU A 163 4.25 -4.36 7.43
N GLY A 164 3.68 -4.87 8.53
CA GLY A 164 2.53 -4.26 9.20
C GLY A 164 2.81 -2.86 9.72
N SER A 165 3.93 -2.66 10.42
CA SER A 165 4.33 -1.34 10.93
C SER A 165 4.54 -0.33 9.79
N LEU A 166 5.16 -0.75 8.69
CA LEU A 166 5.38 0.08 7.51
C LEU A 166 4.05 0.47 6.85
N VAL A 167 3.19 -0.51 6.56
CA VAL A 167 1.85 -0.28 5.98
C VAL A 167 1.03 0.66 6.86
N SER A 168 1.08 0.46 8.18
CA SER A 168 0.35 1.29 9.14
C SER A 168 0.82 2.73 9.14
N ALA A 169 2.13 2.97 9.08
CA ALA A 169 2.70 4.31 9.03
C ALA A 169 2.32 5.05 7.74
N LEU A 170 2.31 4.35 6.60
CA LEU A 170 1.84 4.90 5.32
C LEU A 170 0.34 5.23 5.39
N ALA A 171 -0.48 4.28 5.87
CA ALA A 171 -1.93 4.45 5.98
C ALA A 171 -2.32 5.62 6.88
N ALA A 172 -1.60 5.83 7.98
CA ALA A 172 -1.85 6.92 8.93
C ALA A 172 -1.66 8.33 8.35
N ARG A 173 -1.02 8.45 7.17
CA ARG A 173 -0.74 9.72 6.50
C ARG A 173 -1.48 9.89 5.17
N SER A 174 -2.24 8.89 4.77
CA SER A 174 -3.05 8.90 3.55
C SER A 174 -4.50 9.17 3.85
N ASP A 175 -5.26 9.60 2.84
CA ASP A 175 -6.72 9.62 2.92
C ASP A 175 -7.30 8.20 3.04
N GLY A 176 -6.61 7.21 2.45
CA GLY A 176 -6.97 5.80 2.52
C GLY A 176 -5.87 4.91 1.94
N ALA A 177 -5.74 3.71 2.51
CA ALA A 177 -4.74 2.74 2.10
C ALA A 177 -5.35 1.35 1.86
N VAL A 178 -4.75 0.59 0.96
CA VAL A 178 -5.05 -0.83 0.77
C VAL A 178 -3.78 -1.65 0.74
N LEU A 179 -3.74 -2.72 1.56
CA LEU A 179 -2.74 -3.77 1.48
C LEU A 179 -3.26 -4.89 0.59
N VAL A 180 -2.53 -5.18 -0.48
CA VAL A 180 -2.89 -6.16 -1.49
C VAL A 180 -1.88 -7.31 -1.40
N ALA A 181 -2.31 -8.45 -0.86
CA ALA A 181 -1.42 -9.58 -0.54
C ALA A 181 -2.00 -10.92 -1.03
N PRO A 182 -1.16 -11.91 -1.40
CA PRO A 182 -1.64 -13.25 -1.74
C PRO A 182 -2.39 -13.90 -0.57
N ARG A 183 -3.36 -14.75 -0.90
CA ARG A 183 -4.10 -15.52 0.12
C ARG A 183 -3.15 -16.40 0.96
N PRO A 184 -3.27 -16.40 2.30
CA PRO A 184 -2.59 -17.38 3.15
C PRO A 184 -3.13 -18.80 2.89
N THR A 185 -2.24 -19.77 2.75
CA THR A 185 -2.60 -21.20 2.63
C THR A 185 -3.43 -21.63 3.85
N GLY A 186 -4.54 -22.34 3.64
CA GLY A 186 -5.36 -22.86 4.75
C GLY A 186 -6.27 -21.84 5.44
N ALA A 187 -6.34 -20.59 4.98
CA ALA A 187 -7.25 -19.60 5.57
C ALA A 187 -8.71 -20.06 5.49
N ALA A 188 -9.39 -20.12 6.64
CA ALA A 188 -10.80 -20.48 6.79
C ALA A 188 -11.76 -19.27 6.75
N ARG A 189 -11.24 -18.05 6.73
CA ARG A 189 -11.99 -16.79 6.67
C ARG A 189 -11.37 -15.84 5.64
N ILE A 190 -12.18 -14.93 5.08
CA ILE A 190 -11.68 -13.76 4.34
C ILE A 190 -11.05 -12.83 5.37
N THR A 191 -9.81 -13.18 5.71
CA THR A 191 -8.94 -12.40 6.56
C THR A 191 -7.63 -12.38 5.81
N ALA A 192 -7.34 -11.27 5.13
CA ALA A 192 -5.98 -10.75 5.21
C ALA A 192 -5.91 -10.10 6.59
N GLY A 193 -6.04 -10.92 7.65
CA GLY A 193 -6.08 -10.44 9.02
C GLY A 193 -4.88 -9.53 9.17
N TRP A 194 -5.14 -8.32 9.65
CA TRP A 194 -4.15 -7.25 9.67
C TRP A 194 -2.79 -7.82 10.02
N PRO A 195 -1.75 -7.58 9.19
CA PRO A 195 -0.42 -8.02 9.56
C PRO A 195 -0.17 -7.58 11.00
N PRO A 196 0.44 -8.43 11.84
CA PRO A 196 0.95 -8.00 13.12
C PRO A 196 1.68 -6.65 12.95
N GLY A 197 1.54 -5.72 13.90
CA GLY A 197 2.15 -4.39 13.79
C GLY A 197 1.27 -3.30 13.16
N VAL A 198 0.12 -3.61 12.57
CA VAL A 198 -0.80 -2.55 12.13
C VAL A 198 -1.53 -1.89 13.32
N ARG A 199 -1.45 -0.55 13.42
CA ARG A 199 -2.15 0.24 14.44
C ARG A 199 -3.65 0.35 14.18
N LYS A 200 -4.46 0.15 15.22
CA LYS A 200 -5.91 0.37 15.17
C LYS A 200 -6.25 1.80 14.75
N GLY A 201 -7.35 1.96 13.99
CA GLY A 201 -7.89 3.27 13.63
C GLY A 201 -7.26 3.95 12.41
N VAL A 202 -6.27 3.33 11.76
CA VAL A 202 -5.77 3.80 10.46
C VAL A 202 -6.75 3.46 9.33
N PRO A 203 -6.87 4.29 8.27
CA PRO A 203 -7.76 4.04 7.15
C PRO A 203 -7.18 2.96 6.21
N LEU A 204 -7.02 1.74 6.71
CA LEU A 204 -6.43 0.61 5.97
C LEU A 204 -7.49 -0.44 5.65
N ALA A 205 -7.64 -0.72 4.36
CA ALA A 205 -8.27 -1.93 3.89
C ALA A 205 -7.24 -3.02 3.55
N THR A 206 -7.66 -4.27 3.57
CA THR A 206 -6.85 -5.40 3.10
C THR A 206 -7.58 -6.16 2.01
N VAL A 207 -6.85 -6.61 1.00
CA VAL A 207 -7.40 -7.41 -0.10
C VAL A 207 -6.52 -8.62 -0.35
N ASN A 208 -7.15 -9.79 -0.25
CA ASN A 208 -6.53 -11.04 -0.69
C ASN A 208 -6.61 -11.16 -2.22
N ILE A 209 -5.46 -11.30 -2.87
CA ILE A 209 -5.37 -11.56 -4.30
C ILE A 209 -5.56 -13.06 -4.54
N ALA A 210 -6.62 -13.45 -5.26
CA ALA A 210 -6.59 -14.62 -6.13
C ALA A 210 -6.07 -14.17 -7.51
N ALA A 211 -5.26 -14.99 -8.18
CA ALA A 211 -4.78 -14.67 -9.53
C ALA A 211 -5.98 -14.34 -10.43
N GLY A 212 -6.02 -13.14 -11.05
CA GLY A 212 -7.13 -12.74 -11.90
C GLY A 212 -7.40 -11.23 -11.95
N ALA A 213 -8.46 -10.85 -12.65
CA ALA A 213 -8.85 -9.46 -12.86
C ALA A 213 -9.75 -8.89 -11.75
N GLY A 214 -10.62 -9.73 -11.16
CA GLY A 214 -11.48 -9.36 -10.03
C GLY A 214 -10.72 -8.94 -8.76
N SER A 215 -9.48 -9.38 -8.55
CA SER A 215 -8.66 -8.95 -7.41
C SER A 215 -8.15 -7.51 -7.54
N ARG A 216 -7.95 -7.01 -8.76
CA ARG A 216 -7.55 -5.62 -9.02
C ARG A 216 -8.71 -4.66 -8.81
N LEU A 217 -9.91 -5.03 -9.28
CA LEU A 217 -11.14 -4.30 -8.97
C LEU A 217 -11.33 -4.20 -7.45
N ALA A 218 -11.29 -5.35 -6.76
CA ALA A 218 -11.46 -5.39 -5.31
C ALA A 218 -10.46 -4.48 -4.58
N ALA A 219 -9.20 -4.43 -5.03
CA ALA A 219 -8.18 -3.52 -4.48
C ALA A 219 -8.56 -2.04 -4.61
N LEU A 220 -9.05 -1.61 -5.78
CA LEU A 220 -9.41 -0.20 -6.00
C LEU A 220 -10.68 0.20 -5.25
N TYR A 221 -11.69 -0.67 -5.20
CA TYR A 221 -12.88 -0.41 -4.39
C TYR A 221 -12.59 -0.44 -2.89
N ALA A 222 -11.70 -1.33 -2.44
CA ALA A 222 -11.25 -1.35 -1.04
C ALA A 222 -10.48 -0.08 -0.68
N LEU A 223 -9.67 0.44 -1.61
CA LEU A 223 -8.99 1.72 -1.45
C LEU A 223 -9.97 2.89 -1.30
N VAL A 224 -11.00 2.94 -2.14
CA VAL A 224 -12.05 3.98 -2.05
C VAL A 224 -12.88 3.84 -0.78
N ALA A 225 -13.24 2.62 -0.39
CA ALA A 225 -13.96 2.38 0.87
C ALA A 225 -13.13 2.84 2.07
N ALA A 226 -11.83 2.51 2.12
CA ALA A 226 -10.93 3.00 3.14
C ALA A 226 -10.87 4.54 3.16
N ALA A 227 -10.78 5.18 1.99
CA ALA A 227 -10.79 6.63 1.86
C ALA A 227 -12.09 7.29 2.33
N ASN A 228 -13.20 6.57 2.28
CA ASN A 228 -14.51 7.01 2.73
C ASN A 228 -14.82 6.59 4.18
N GLY A 229 -13.81 6.22 4.98
CA GLY A 229 -14.00 5.86 6.39
C GLY A 229 -14.55 4.45 6.62
N HIS A 230 -14.49 3.58 5.61
CA HIS A 230 -14.89 2.17 5.69
C HIS A 230 -13.68 1.24 5.51
N PRO A 231 -12.67 1.26 6.41
CA PRO A 231 -11.58 0.29 6.37
C PRO A 231 -12.09 -1.12 6.70
N GLY A 232 -11.38 -2.15 6.25
CA GLY A 232 -11.76 -3.53 6.52
C GLY A 232 -11.08 -4.57 5.63
N ASP A 233 -11.40 -5.83 5.86
CA ASP A 233 -10.85 -6.95 5.10
C ASP A 233 -11.81 -7.38 3.99
N TYR A 234 -11.32 -7.39 2.75
CA TYR A 234 -12.08 -7.73 1.55
C TYR A 234 -11.38 -8.84 0.74
N GLY A 235 -12.13 -9.51 -0.14
CA GLY A 235 -11.58 -10.52 -1.05
C GLY A 235 -12.47 -11.73 -1.25
N VAL A 236 -11.89 -12.81 -1.80
CA VAL A 236 -12.58 -14.03 -2.20
C VAL A 236 -12.04 -15.24 -1.42
N LEU A 237 -12.92 -16.08 -0.89
CA LEU A 237 -12.60 -17.31 -0.16
C LEU A 237 -13.61 -18.43 -0.44
N GLY A 238 -13.18 -19.48 -1.14
CA GLY A 238 -13.99 -20.69 -1.32
C GLY A 238 -15.39 -20.41 -1.87
N GLY A 239 -15.49 -19.53 -2.86
CA GLY A 239 -16.77 -19.08 -3.44
C GLY A 239 -17.47 -17.94 -2.69
N ARG A 240 -17.05 -17.61 -1.46
CA ARG A 240 -17.55 -16.46 -0.71
C ARG A 240 -16.79 -15.21 -1.12
N VAL A 241 -17.51 -14.11 -1.36
CA VAL A 241 -16.94 -12.82 -1.71
C VAL A 241 -17.31 -11.82 -0.61
N ARG A 242 -16.34 -11.11 -0.07
CA ARG A 242 -16.57 -9.93 0.78
C ARG A 242 -16.12 -8.71 0.00
N LEU A 243 -17.10 -7.96 -0.49
CA LEU A 243 -16.86 -6.74 -1.24
C LEU A 243 -16.94 -5.51 -0.33
N PRO A 244 -16.23 -4.43 -0.70
CA PRO A 244 -16.45 -3.11 -0.15
C PRO A 244 -17.92 -2.64 -0.26
N PRO A 245 -18.41 -1.80 0.67
CA PRO A 245 -19.70 -1.15 0.53
C PRO A 245 -19.82 -0.44 -0.83
N GLY A 246 -20.97 -0.53 -1.51
CA GLY A 246 -21.19 0.04 -2.84
C GLY A 246 -20.88 -0.90 -4.02
N LEU A 247 -20.32 -2.08 -3.77
CA LEU A 247 -20.15 -3.15 -4.76
C LEU A 247 -21.08 -4.36 -4.56
N SER A 248 -21.67 -4.49 -3.37
CA SER A 248 -22.77 -5.40 -3.12
C SER A 248 -23.98 -4.84 -3.85
N GLY A 249 -24.22 -5.30 -5.07
CA GLY A 249 -25.36 -4.86 -5.88
C GLY A 249 -26.65 -4.88 -5.06
N THR A 250 -27.41 -3.80 -5.19
CA THR A 250 -28.87 -3.87 -5.22
C THR A 250 -29.24 -4.88 -6.30
N GLY A 251 -29.34 -6.15 -5.93
CA GLY A 251 -30.10 -7.13 -6.68
C GLY A 251 -31.56 -6.82 -6.44
N SER A 252 -32.15 -6.01 -7.33
CA SER A 252 -33.58 -6.02 -7.61
C SER A 252 -33.91 -7.24 -8.45
#